data_AF-A0A9F7QXC3-F1
#
_entry.id   AF-A0A9F7QXC3-F1
#
_cell.length_a   1.000
_cell.length_b   1.000
_cell.length_c   1.000
_cell.angle_alpha   90.00
_cell.angle_beta   90.00
_cell.angle_gamma   90.00
#
_symmetry.space_group_name_H-M   'P 1'
#
loop_
_entity.id
_entity.type
_entity.pdbx_description
1 polymer ?
#
loop_
_entity_poly.entity_id
_entity_poly.type
_entity_poly.pdbx_seq_one_letter_code
_entity_poly.pdbx_strand_id
1 'polypeptide(L)'
;MAAALSGEGDGPDQILEVGAVLLKDFIYERVHRHGDSGTVVSRHELGGSELCDPTHKKLAQCLQQIGDELDNNVDLQRMLADSALQPTKEVFVKVAREIFSDGKFNWGRVVALFYFACRLVIKALLTKIPDIIRTIINWTLDYLREHVINWIREQGGWEGIQTYFGTPTWKTVGVFLAGVLTTVLVMRKM
;
A
#
# COMPACT_ATOMS: atom_id res chain seq x y z
N MET A 1 1.86 -47.66 -1.01
CA MET A 1 0.89 -46.86 -0.23
C MET A 1 1.20 -45.41 -0.48
N ALA A 2 0.21 -44.67 -1.00
CA ALA A 2 0.31 -43.28 -1.39
C ALA A 2 0.03 -42.33 -0.22
N ALA A 3 0.51 -41.08 -0.38
CA ALA A 3 0.15 -39.82 0.30
C ALA A 3 0.59 -39.69 1.77
N ALA A 4 1.14 -38.56 2.23
CA ALA A 4 0.88 -37.19 1.81
C ALA A 4 2.17 -36.36 1.66
N LEU A 5 2.26 -35.64 0.54
CA LEU A 5 3.12 -34.48 0.39
C LEU A 5 2.54 -33.37 1.27
N SER A 6 3.28 -32.95 2.28
CA SER A 6 3.00 -31.74 3.05
C SER A 6 2.97 -30.56 2.08
N GLY A 7 1.80 -30.02 1.80
CA GLY A 7 1.67 -28.73 1.15
C GLY A 7 2.12 -27.65 2.13
N GLU A 8 3.39 -27.28 2.09
CA GLU A 8 3.89 -25.99 2.59
C GLU A 8 3.32 -24.88 1.69
N GLY A 9 2.02 -24.63 1.84
CA GLY A 9 1.36 -23.46 1.29
C GLY A 9 1.58 -22.30 2.26
N ASP A 10 2.21 -21.24 1.75
CA ASP A 10 2.41 -19.93 2.39
C ASP A 10 1.19 -19.57 3.27
N GLY A 11 1.37 -19.63 4.60
CA GLY A 11 0.28 -19.40 5.55
C GLY A 11 -0.23 -17.96 5.45
N PRO A 12 -1.49 -17.66 5.84
CA PRO A 12 -2.00 -16.29 5.81
C PRO A 12 -1.14 -15.32 6.64
N ASP A 13 -0.49 -15.82 7.70
CA ASP A 13 0.45 -15.05 8.52
C ASP A 13 1.74 -14.72 7.76
N GLN A 14 2.31 -15.67 7.01
CA GLN A 14 3.52 -15.47 6.22
C GLN A 14 3.27 -14.50 5.05
N ILE A 15 2.13 -14.63 4.36
CA ILE A 15 1.70 -13.66 3.35
C ILE A 15 1.58 -12.27 3.98
N LEU A 16 1.00 -12.16 5.18
CA LEU A 16 0.86 -10.86 5.83
C LEU A 16 2.21 -10.27 6.25
N GLU A 17 3.15 -11.10 6.70
CA GLU A 17 4.52 -10.69 7.03
C GLU A 17 5.24 -10.11 5.80
N VAL A 18 5.14 -10.78 4.65
CA VAL A 18 5.69 -10.25 3.38
C VAL A 18 5.04 -8.91 3.05
N GLY A 19 3.72 -8.79 3.19
CA GLY A 19 3.00 -7.53 2.99
C GLY A 19 3.48 -6.41 3.90
N ALA A 20 3.73 -6.71 5.18
CA ALA A 20 4.27 -5.77 6.15
C ALA A 20 5.67 -5.29 5.79
N VAL A 21 6.53 -6.22 5.38
CA VAL A 21 7.89 -5.93 4.97
C VAL A 21 7.91 -5.06 3.71
N LEU A 22 7.10 -5.40 2.69
CA LEU A 22 6.96 -4.60 1.47
C LEU A 22 6.40 -3.21 1.75
N LEU A 23 5.36 -3.08 2.59
CA LEU A 23 4.77 -1.79 2.92
C LEU A 23 5.77 -0.86 3.63
N LYS A 24 6.52 -1.40 4.61
CA LYS A 24 7.50 -0.63 5.37
C LYS A 24 8.65 -0.16 4.49
N ASP A 25 9.19 -1.03 3.64
CA ASP A 25 10.23 -0.66 2.67
C ASP A 25 9.69 0.37 1.67
N PHE A 26 8.45 0.19 1.20
CA PHE A 26 7.81 1.11 0.28
C PHE A 26 7.71 2.53 0.85
N ILE A 27 7.24 2.66 2.08
CA ILE A 27 7.14 3.93 2.81
C ILE A 27 8.53 4.53 3.04
N TYR A 28 9.48 3.74 3.54
CA TYR A 28 10.83 4.19 3.84
C TYR A 28 11.49 4.88 2.64
N GLU A 29 11.55 4.17 1.51
CA GLU A 29 12.19 4.66 0.30
C GLU A 29 11.51 5.92 -0.24
N ARG A 30 10.17 6.02 -0.12
CA ARG A 30 9.43 7.21 -0.58
C ARG A 30 9.61 8.42 0.29
N VAL A 31 9.57 8.25 1.60
CA VAL A 31 9.87 9.33 2.54
C VAL A 31 11.31 9.83 2.32
N HIS A 32 12.25 8.92 2.03
CA HIS A 32 13.64 9.30 1.77
C HIS A 32 13.83 10.02 0.43
N ARG A 33 13.10 9.64 -0.62
CA ARG A 33 13.14 10.31 -1.93
C ARG A 33 12.48 11.68 -1.96
N HIS A 34 11.36 11.83 -1.24
CA HIS A 34 10.57 13.08 -1.17
C HIS A 34 10.90 13.94 0.05
N GLY A 35 11.85 13.50 0.87
CA GLY A 35 12.27 14.21 2.06
C GLY A 35 13.05 15.45 1.68
N ASP A 36 12.44 16.61 1.86
CA ASP A 36 13.21 17.83 2.14
C ASP A 36 13.91 17.64 3.50
N SER A 37 15.01 18.35 3.75
CA SER A 37 16.00 18.13 4.84
C SER A 37 15.45 17.96 6.30
N GLY A 38 14.14 18.02 6.55
CA GLY A 38 13.48 17.91 7.85
C GLY A 38 12.57 16.70 8.10
N THR A 39 12.28 15.84 7.11
CA THR A 39 11.42 14.65 7.31
C THR A 39 12.22 13.36 7.15
N VAL A 40 13.02 13.02 8.15
CA VAL A 40 13.78 11.76 8.19
C VAL A 40 13.02 10.75 9.03
N VAL A 41 12.76 9.57 8.48
CA VAL A 41 12.26 8.40 9.22
C VAL A 41 13.23 7.25 9.05
N SER A 42 13.62 6.62 10.16
CA SER A 42 14.44 5.42 10.15
C SER A 42 13.59 4.17 9.87
N ARG A 43 14.19 3.13 9.28
CA ARG A 43 13.54 1.82 9.13
C ARG A 43 13.06 1.28 10.48
N HIS A 44 13.82 1.53 11.56
CA HIS A 44 13.45 1.13 12.91
C HIS A 44 12.17 1.83 13.41
N GLU A 45 11.98 3.12 13.14
CA GLU A 45 10.74 3.83 13.49
C GLU A 45 9.51 3.27 12.79
N LEU A 46 9.66 2.82 11.54
CA LEU A 46 8.64 2.09 10.77
C LEU A 46 8.45 0.64 11.24
N GLY A 47 9.33 0.13 12.12
CA GLY A 47 9.36 -1.26 12.56
C GLY A 47 9.77 -2.23 11.44
N GLY A 48 10.55 -1.76 10.47
CA GLY A 48 11.04 -2.54 9.33
C GLY A 48 12.54 -2.83 9.42
N SER A 49 12.96 -3.87 8.70
CA SER A 49 14.36 -4.23 8.47
C SER A 49 14.74 -4.01 7.00
N GLU A 50 16.01 -4.17 6.67
CA GLU A 50 16.45 -4.20 5.28
C GLU A 50 15.88 -5.45 4.58
N LEU A 51 15.46 -5.29 3.31
CA LEU A 51 15.07 -6.43 2.50
C LEU A 51 16.31 -7.25 2.15
N CYS A 52 16.37 -8.50 2.58
CA CYS A 52 17.47 -9.41 2.22
C CYS A 52 17.10 -10.31 1.04
N ASP A 53 15.83 -10.70 0.93
CA ASP A 53 15.34 -11.63 -0.08
C ASP A 53 15.32 -11.00 -1.49
N PRO A 54 15.96 -11.62 -2.51
CA PRO A 54 16.00 -11.10 -3.88
C PRO A 54 14.63 -10.97 -4.55
N THR A 55 13.68 -11.87 -4.26
CA THR A 55 12.31 -11.82 -4.77
C THR A 55 11.57 -10.65 -4.15
N HIS A 56 11.67 -10.47 -2.82
CA HIS A 56 11.06 -9.32 -2.15
C HIS A 56 11.66 -7.99 -2.63
N LYS A 57 12.96 -7.93 -2.94
CA LYS A 57 13.59 -6.75 -3.55
C LYS A 57 12.99 -6.42 -4.92
N LYS A 58 12.77 -7.40 -5.78
CA LYS A 58 12.13 -7.18 -7.09
C LYS A 58 10.71 -6.67 -6.93
N LEU A 59 9.94 -7.25 -6.00
CA LEU A 59 8.58 -6.80 -5.69
C LEU A 59 8.57 -5.34 -5.18
N ALA A 60 9.47 -5.01 -4.26
CA ALA A 60 9.62 -3.64 -3.75
C ALA A 60 9.98 -2.66 -4.87
N GLN A 61 10.91 -3.02 -5.77
CA GLN A 61 11.26 -2.20 -6.93
C GLN A 61 10.06 -1.95 -7.85
N CYS A 62 9.27 -2.99 -8.14
CA CYS A 62 8.02 -2.86 -8.88
C CYS A 62 7.09 -1.85 -8.19
N LEU A 63 6.79 -2.04 -6.90
CA LEU A 63 5.94 -1.12 -6.13
C LEU A 63 6.43 0.32 -6.23
N GLN A 64 7.74 0.54 -6.11
CA GLN A 64 8.35 1.87 -6.24
C GLN A 64 8.10 2.51 -7.60
N GLN A 65 8.24 1.77 -8.70
CA GLN A 65 7.97 2.27 -10.05
C GLN A 65 6.52 2.73 -10.23
N ILE A 66 5.54 1.97 -9.72
CA ILE A 66 4.14 2.44 -9.78
C ILE A 66 3.98 3.70 -8.95
N GLY A 67 4.53 3.71 -7.74
CA GLY A 67 4.43 4.89 -6.91
C GLY A 67 5.01 6.14 -7.62
N ASP A 68 6.09 5.99 -8.38
CA ASP A 68 6.72 7.11 -9.09
C ASP A 68 5.77 7.66 -10.16
N GLU A 69 5.04 6.76 -10.83
CA GLU A 69 4.03 7.13 -11.81
C GLU A 69 2.76 7.72 -11.18
N LEU A 70 2.41 7.27 -9.97
CA LEU A 70 1.34 7.89 -9.17
C LEU A 70 1.74 9.30 -8.69
N ASP A 71 3.01 9.52 -8.37
CA ASP A 71 3.52 10.85 -8.03
C ASP A 71 3.49 11.82 -9.21
N ASN A 72 3.78 11.32 -10.42
CA ASN A 72 3.72 12.11 -11.65
C ASN A 72 2.30 12.54 -12.02
N ASN A 73 1.26 11.91 -11.45
CA ASN A 73 -0.13 12.27 -11.73
C ASN A 73 -0.56 13.50 -10.92
N VAL A 74 -0.48 14.68 -11.54
CA VAL A 74 -0.77 15.99 -10.91
C VAL A 74 -2.18 16.07 -10.31
N ASP A 75 -3.19 15.49 -10.97
CA ASP A 75 -4.56 15.52 -10.46
C ASP A 75 -4.70 14.69 -9.19
N LEU A 76 -4.13 13.47 -9.19
CA LEU A 76 -4.05 12.62 -8.01
C LEU A 76 -3.29 13.34 -6.87
N GLN A 77 -2.16 13.99 -7.17
CA GLN A 77 -1.39 14.75 -6.19
C GLN A 77 -2.22 15.87 -5.55
N ARG A 78 -2.97 16.62 -6.36
CA ARG A 78 -3.85 17.69 -5.89
C ARG A 78 -4.91 17.18 -4.94
N MET A 79 -5.51 16.03 -5.24
CA MET A 79 -6.53 15.42 -4.40
C MET A 79 -5.96 14.90 -3.07
N LEU A 80 -4.77 14.30 -3.11
CA LEU A 80 -4.06 13.82 -1.91
C LEU A 80 -3.63 14.96 -0.99
N ALA A 81 -3.40 16.15 -1.53
CA ALA A 81 -3.12 17.36 -0.77
C ALA A 81 -4.37 17.97 -0.10
N ASP A 82 -5.59 17.50 -0.42
CA ASP A 82 -6.82 18.05 0.15
C ASP A 82 -6.81 17.95 1.69
N SER A 83 -7.22 19.03 2.34
CA SER A 83 -7.36 19.13 3.79
C SER A 83 -8.32 18.10 4.39
N ALA A 84 -9.24 17.54 3.59
CA ALA A 84 -10.14 16.48 4.02
C ALA A 84 -9.40 15.14 4.22
N LEU A 85 -8.28 14.88 3.55
CA LEU A 85 -7.55 13.61 3.67
C LEU A 85 -6.54 13.64 4.82
N GLN A 86 -7.04 13.77 6.05
CA GLN A 86 -6.20 13.75 7.25
C GLN A 86 -5.74 12.34 7.61
N PRO A 87 -4.54 12.17 8.21
CA PRO A 87 -3.99 10.88 8.64
C PRO A 87 -4.77 10.32 9.84
N THR A 88 -6.01 9.89 9.60
CA THR A 88 -6.94 9.42 10.63
C THR A 88 -7.52 8.07 10.21
N LYS A 89 -7.93 7.26 11.20
CA LYS A 89 -8.49 5.92 10.94
C LYS A 89 -9.74 5.99 10.06
N GLU A 90 -10.60 6.97 10.30
CA GLU A 90 -11.84 7.16 9.55
C GLU A 90 -11.56 7.41 8.05
N VAL A 91 -10.64 8.32 7.74
CA VAL A 91 -10.22 8.60 6.36
C VAL A 91 -9.62 7.37 5.72
N PHE A 92 -8.73 6.68 6.44
CA PHE A 92 -8.11 5.45 5.96
C PHE A 92 -9.17 4.41 5.59
N VAL A 93 -10.07 4.08 6.52
CA VAL A 93 -11.11 3.06 6.33
C VAL A 93 -12.07 3.46 5.20
N LYS A 94 -12.45 4.74 5.09
CA LYS A 94 -13.36 5.20 4.03
C LYS A 94 -12.75 5.00 2.65
N VAL A 95 -11.49 5.40 2.45
CA VAL A 95 -10.79 5.20 1.17
C VAL A 95 -10.53 3.72 0.91
N ALA A 96 -10.07 2.96 1.92
CA ALA A 96 -9.84 1.53 1.76
C ALA A 96 -11.11 0.78 1.35
N ARG A 97 -12.26 1.08 1.98
CA ARG A 97 -13.56 0.51 1.58
C ARG A 97 -13.96 0.89 0.17
N GLU A 98 -13.75 2.14 -0.23
CA GLU A 98 -14.07 2.61 -1.57
C GLU A 98 -13.20 1.94 -2.65
N ILE A 99 -11.91 1.67 -2.37
CA ILE A 99 -11.02 0.93 -3.28
C ILE A 99 -11.60 -0.45 -3.63
N PHE A 100 -12.27 -1.11 -2.68
CA PHE A 100 -12.78 -2.48 -2.82
C PHE A 100 -14.32 -2.57 -2.82
N SER A 101 -15.03 -1.46 -3.05
CA SER A 101 -16.48 -1.36 -2.85
C SER A 101 -17.31 -2.27 -3.76
N ASP A 102 -16.82 -2.55 -4.97
CA ASP A 102 -17.49 -3.43 -5.95
C ASP A 102 -17.17 -4.93 -5.75
N GLY A 103 -16.42 -5.29 -4.71
CA GLY A 103 -16.03 -6.67 -4.39
C GLY A 103 -14.98 -7.28 -5.31
N LYS A 104 -14.38 -6.51 -6.23
CA LYS A 104 -13.32 -7.00 -7.12
C LYS A 104 -11.93 -6.81 -6.51
N PHE A 105 -11.05 -7.79 -6.70
CA PHE A 105 -9.68 -7.74 -6.22
C PHE A 105 -8.70 -7.88 -7.39
N ASN A 106 -7.67 -7.03 -7.38
CA ASN A 106 -6.55 -7.10 -8.30
C ASN A 106 -5.35 -6.37 -7.67
N TRP A 107 -4.15 -6.63 -8.19
CA TRP A 107 -2.92 -6.05 -7.67
C TRP A 107 -2.91 -4.52 -7.73
N GLY A 108 -3.51 -3.90 -8.75
CA GLY A 108 -3.62 -2.45 -8.84
C GLY A 108 -4.32 -1.81 -7.64
N ARG A 109 -5.35 -2.48 -7.10
CA ARG A 109 -6.06 -2.03 -5.88
C ARG A 109 -5.24 -2.19 -4.61
N VAL A 110 -4.50 -3.30 -4.50
CA VAL A 110 -3.56 -3.51 -3.39
C VAL A 110 -2.47 -2.44 -3.41
N VAL A 111 -1.91 -2.13 -4.59
CA VAL A 111 -0.93 -1.05 -4.76
C VAL A 111 -1.54 0.32 -4.44
N ALA A 112 -2.77 0.59 -4.87
CA ALA A 112 -3.47 1.84 -4.54
C ALA A 112 -3.65 2.02 -3.02
N LEU A 113 -3.97 0.93 -2.30
CA LEU A 113 -4.06 0.93 -0.83
C LEU A 113 -2.69 1.24 -0.19
N PHE A 114 -1.61 0.59 -0.64
CA PHE A 114 -0.25 0.81 -0.15
C PHE A 114 0.19 2.26 -0.40
N TYR A 115 -0.07 2.76 -1.61
CA TYR A 115 0.23 4.14 -1.98
C TYR A 115 -0.52 5.13 -1.09
N PHE A 116 -1.82 4.93 -0.89
CA PHE A 116 -2.62 5.79 -0.02
C PHE A 116 -2.12 5.77 1.44
N ALA A 117 -1.79 4.60 1.99
CA ALA A 117 -1.19 4.48 3.32
C ALA A 117 0.13 5.25 3.42
N CYS A 118 1.01 5.12 2.43
CA CYS A 118 2.26 5.88 2.35
C CYS A 118 2.02 7.38 2.35
N ARG A 119 0.98 7.86 1.65
CA ARG A 119 0.64 9.29 1.63
C ARG A 119 0.12 9.80 2.96
N LEU A 120 -0.64 9.00 3.69
CA LEU A 120 -1.02 9.36 5.07
C LEU A 120 0.19 9.42 5.99
N VAL A 121 1.16 8.51 5.84
CA VAL A 121 2.42 8.56 6.62
C VAL A 121 3.22 9.81 6.31
N ILE A 122 3.41 10.14 5.03
CA ILE A 122 4.10 11.37 4.62
C ILE A 122 3.37 12.60 5.19
N LYS A 123 2.03 12.62 5.13
CA LYS A 123 1.24 13.72 5.70
C LYS A 123 1.41 13.83 7.22
N ALA A 124 1.42 12.69 7.93
CA ALA A 124 1.66 12.65 9.37
C ALA A 124 3.04 13.20 9.76
N LEU A 125 4.08 12.89 8.97
CA LEU A 125 5.42 13.47 9.14
C LEU A 125 5.40 14.99 8.93
N LEU A 126 4.77 15.46 7.85
CA LEU A 126 4.64 16.90 7.56
C LEU A 126 3.85 17.66 8.64
N THR A 127 2.83 17.04 9.22
CA THR A 127 2.05 17.62 10.33
C THR A 127 2.63 17.34 11.71
N LYS A 128 3.88 16.82 11.79
CA LYS A 128 4.63 16.57 13.02
C LYS A 128 3.92 15.68 14.06
N ILE A 129 3.25 14.63 13.59
CA ILE A 129 2.59 13.60 14.42
C ILE A 129 3.16 12.20 14.12
N PRO A 130 4.48 11.97 14.29
CA PRO A 130 5.13 10.72 13.89
C PRO A 130 4.59 9.48 14.63
N ASP A 131 3.99 9.65 15.80
CA ASP A 131 3.45 8.54 16.61
C ASP A 131 2.37 7.72 15.87
N ILE A 132 1.65 8.34 14.93
CA ILE A 132 0.58 7.67 14.18
C ILE A 132 1.09 6.81 13.03
N ILE A 133 2.38 6.89 12.68
CA ILE A 133 2.96 6.19 11.53
C ILE A 133 2.78 4.68 11.67
N ARG A 134 3.13 4.13 12.84
CA ARG A 134 2.93 2.71 13.15
C ARG A 134 1.45 2.33 13.12
N THR A 135 0.59 3.24 13.56
CA THR A 135 -0.85 3.05 13.55
C THR A 135 -1.41 2.95 12.13
N ILE A 136 -0.93 3.78 11.19
CA ILE A 136 -1.34 3.73 9.77
C ILE A 136 -0.88 2.41 9.12
N ILE A 137 0.36 1.99 9.40
CA ILE A 137 0.87 0.68 8.95
C ILE A 137 -0.04 -0.42 9.47
N ASN A 138 -0.37 -0.42 10.76
CA ASN A 138 -1.25 -1.42 11.36
C ASN A 138 -2.65 -1.42 10.74
N TRP A 139 -3.28 -0.26 10.49
CA TRP A 139 -4.57 -0.22 9.81
C TRP A 139 -4.52 -0.87 8.43
N THR A 140 -3.40 -0.69 7.71
CA THR A 140 -3.19 -1.30 6.41
C THR A 140 -3.09 -2.82 6.52
N LEU A 141 -2.30 -3.32 7.48
CA LEU A 141 -2.14 -4.76 7.70
C LEU A 141 -3.41 -5.42 8.22
N ASP A 142 -4.15 -4.76 9.10
CA ASP A 142 -5.43 -5.25 9.60
C ASP A 142 -6.45 -5.33 8.44
N TYR A 143 -6.51 -4.31 7.58
CA TYR A 143 -7.39 -4.34 6.41
C TYR A 143 -7.00 -5.45 5.42
N LEU A 144 -5.69 -5.64 5.18
CA LEU A 144 -5.22 -6.76 4.36
C LEU A 144 -5.63 -8.10 4.97
N ARG A 145 -5.39 -8.30 6.26
CA ARG A 145 -5.73 -9.54 6.98
C ARG A 145 -7.22 -9.83 6.91
N GLU A 146 -8.08 -8.82 7.10
CA GLU A 146 -9.52 -9.00 7.17
C GLU A 146 -10.17 -9.17 5.80
N HIS A 147 -9.65 -8.52 4.75
CA HIS A 147 -10.37 -8.39 3.48
C HIS A 147 -9.63 -8.90 2.25
N VAL A 148 -8.29 -8.92 2.25
CA VAL A 148 -7.50 -9.10 1.03
C VAL A 148 -6.64 -10.37 1.07
N ILE A 149 -6.28 -10.86 2.26
CA ILE A 149 -5.29 -11.93 2.44
C ILE A 149 -5.69 -13.24 1.75
N ASN A 150 -6.97 -13.59 1.76
CA ASN A 150 -7.48 -14.78 1.10
C ASN A 150 -7.30 -14.70 -0.42
N TRP A 151 -7.57 -13.54 -1.01
CA TRP A 151 -7.35 -13.33 -2.43
C TRP A 151 -5.87 -13.40 -2.79
N ILE A 152 -4.97 -12.80 -1.99
CA ILE A 152 -3.52 -12.89 -2.22
C ILE A 152 -3.06 -14.36 -2.18
N ARG A 153 -3.57 -15.13 -1.22
CA ARG A 153 -3.29 -16.57 -1.12
C ARG A 153 -3.77 -17.32 -2.36
N GLU A 154 -4.95 -16.99 -2.90
CA GLU A 154 -5.46 -17.57 -4.15
C GLU A 154 -4.60 -17.21 -5.37
N GLN A 155 -3.89 -16.07 -5.34
CA GLN A 155 -2.90 -15.72 -6.36
C GLN A 155 -1.55 -16.45 -6.18
N GLY A 156 -1.39 -17.29 -5.15
CA GLY A 156 -0.13 -17.96 -4.82
C GLY A 156 0.87 -17.07 -4.07
N GLY A 157 0.40 -16.01 -3.40
CA GLY A 157 1.24 -15.08 -2.64
C GLY A 157 1.54 -13.78 -3.39
N TRP A 158 2.61 -13.09 -3.00
CA TRP A 158 2.95 -11.76 -3.53
C TRP A 158 3.65 -11.77 -4.89
N GLU A 159 4.08 -12.93 -5.38
CA GLU A 159 4.80 -13.03 -6.65
C GLU A 159 3.95 -12.61 -7.86
N GLY A 160 2.62 -12.74 -7.77
CA GLY A 160 1.68 -12.33 -8.82
C GLY A 160 1.73 -10.84 -9.17
N ILE A 161 2.28 -10.00 -8.28
CA ILE A 161 2.62 -8.61 -8.57
C ILE A 161 3.52 -8.57 -9.81
N GLN A 162 4.60 -9.36 -9.90
CA GLN A 162 5.53 -9.24 -11.03
C GLN A 162 4.82 -9.45 -12.39
N THR A 163 3.92 -10.44 -12.46
CA THR A 163 3.12 -10.71 -13.66
C THR A 163 2.19 -9.55 -14.00
N TYR A 164 1.49 -8.98 -13.01
CA TYR A 164 0.62 -7.81 -13.22
C TYR A 164 1.39 -6.62 -13.82
N PHE A 165 2.63 -6.42 -13.39
CA PHE A 165 3.47 -5.30 -13.82
C PHE A 165 4.05 -5.50 -15.21
N GLY A 166 4.16 -6.76 -15.67
CA GLY A 166 4.50 -7.08 -17.06
C GLY A 166 3.42 -6.70 -18.07
N THR A 167 2.22 -6.30 -17.63
CA THR A 167 1.10 -5.90 -18.49
C THR A 167 0.82 -4.41 -18.38
N PRO A 168 0.30 -3.73 -19.41
CA PRO A 168 0.07 -2.27 -19.37
C PRO A 168 -1.05 -1.84 -18.40
N THR A 169 -1.75 -2.76 -17.72
CA THR A 169 -2.87 -2.44 -16.83
C THR A 169 -2.47 -1.63 -15.61
N TRP A 170 -1.23 -1.73 -15.14
CA TRP A 170 -0.79 -0.96 -13.96
C TRP A 170 -0.81 0.55 -14.21
N LYS A 171 -0.73 0.99 -15.47
CA LYS A 171 -0.79 2.43 -15.82
C LYS A 171 -2.14 3.07 -15.49
N THR A 172 -3.21 2.28 -15.37
CA THR A 172 -4.54 2.79 -15.04
C THR A 172 -4.77 2.95 -13.54
N VAL A 173 -3.84 2.49 -12.69
CA VAL A 173 -3.96 2.57 -11.21
C VAL A 173 -4.12 4.01 -10.73
N GLY A 174 -3.40 4.96 -11.32
CA GLY A 174 -3.52 6.37 -10.95
C GLY A 174 -4.88 6.96 -11.26
N VAL A 175 -5.42 6.66 -12.45
CA VAL A 175 -6.77 7.09 -12.85
C VAL A 175 -7.83 6.46 -11.94
N PHE A 176 -7.69 5.17 -11.63
CA PHE A 176 -8.58 4.48 -10.71
C PHE A 176 -8.55 5.11 -9.30
N LEU A 177 -7.37 5.33 -8.73
CA LEU A 177 -7.24 5.93 -7.41
C LEU A 177 -7.76 7.37 -7.36
N ALA A 178 -7.51 8.17 -8.41
CA ALA A 178 -8.11 9.50 -8.53
C ALA A 178 -9.64 9.44 -8.57
N GLY A 179 -10.23 8.45 -9.27
CA GLY A 179 -11.67 8.20 -9.24
C GLY A 179 -12.19 7.91 -7.82
N VAL A 180 -11.54 6.97 -7.12
CA VAL A 180 -11.86 6.61 -5.72
C VAL A 180 -11.82 7.84 -4.80
N LEU A 181 -10.73 8.62 -4.86
CA LEU A 181 -10.59 9.81 -4.02
C LEU A 181 -11.65 10.86 -4.36
N THR A 182 -12.07 10.96 -5.62
CA THR A 182 -13.10 11.92 -6.05
C THR A 182 -14.40 11.59 -5.35
N THR A 183 -14.80 10.31 -5.40
CA THR A 183 -16.00 9.81 -4.72
C THR A 183 -15.95 10.11 -3.22
N VAL A 184 -14.85 9.78 -2.55
CA VAL A 184 -14.70 9.98 -1.10
C VAL A 184 -14.77 11.46 -0.70
N LEU A 185 -14.13 12.34 -1.47
CA LEU A 185 -14.11 13.78 -1.23
C LEU A 185 -15.48 14.42 -1.47
N VAL A 186 -16.18 14.03 -2.55
CA VAL A 186 -17.54 14.51 -2.84
C VAL A 186 -18.52 14.08 -1.74
N MET A 187 -18.50 12.79 -1.36
CA MET A 187 -19.33 12.26 -0.27
C MET A 187 -19.02 12.85 1.11
N ARG A 188 -17.92 13.60 1.26
CA ARG A 188 -17.60 14.29 2.53
C ARG A 188 -18.01 15.76 2.52
N LYS A 189 -18.17 16.35 1.32
CA LYS A 189 -18.63 17.73 1.15
C LYS A 189 -20.16 17.85 1.11
N MET A 190 -20.86 16.76 0.81
CA MET A 190 -22.32 16.62 0.95
C MET A 190 -22.69 16.28 2.38
#